data_AF-A0A142L727-F1
#
_entry.id   AF-A0A142L727-F1
#
_cell.length_a   1.000
_cell.length_b   1.000
_cell.length_c   1.000
_cell.angle_alpha   90.00
_cell.angle_beta   90.00
_cell.angle_gamma   90.00
#
_symmetry.space_group_name_H-M   'P 1'
#
loop_
_entity.id
_entity.type
_entity.pdbx_description
1 polymer ?
#
loop_
_entity_poly.entity_id
_entity_poly.type
_entity_poly.pdbx_seq_one_letter_code
_entity_poly.pdbx_strand_id
1 'polypeptide(L)'
;MKKMNKTEAGFHILTLLSLADGEIHTAETNVILEFLNDHFNDNIDLIKEQAFLRALPHEEYETHFMETVEHFYTVSTEDERHTITRFAMDVVMADESLGKHENTLITKLYDCWDIE
;
A
#
# COMPACT_ATOMS: atom_id res chain seq x y z
N MET A 1 15.38 3.51 3.99
CA MET A 1 14.62 2.27 3.74
C MET A 1 15.51 1.13 3.20
N LYS A 2 15.31 -0.13 3.64
CA LYS A 2 15.86 -1.31 2.95
C LYS A 2 15.19 -1.38 1.57
N LYS A 3 15.93 -1.66 0.48
CA LYS A 3 15.34 -1.72 -0.86
C LYS A 3 14.30 -2.85 -0.92
N MET A 4 13.03 -2.47 -1.02
CA MET A 4 11.89 -3.38 -1.19
C MET A 4 11.80 -3.82 -2.65
N ASN A 5 11.32 -5.03 -2.91
CA ASN A 5 10.82 -5.39 -4.23
C ASN A 5 9.41 -4.83 -4.48
N LYS A 6 8.85 -5.05 -5.67
CA LYS A 6 7.53 -4.48 -6.02
C LYS A 6 6.41 -5.06 -5.16
N THR A 7 6.44 -6.37 -4.91
CA THR A 7 5.45 -7.03 -4.05
C THR A 7 5.51 -6.49 -2.62
N GLU A 8 6.70 -6.34 -2.04
CA GLU A 8 6.91 -5.78 -0.69
C GLU A 8 6.41 -4.33 -0.61
N ALA A 9 6.78 -3.48 -1.57
CA ALA A 9 6.36 -2.09 -1.61
C ALA A 9 4.85 -1.94 -1.87
N GLY A 10 4.28 -2.70 -2.81
CA GLY A 10 2.85 -2.74 -3.07
C GLY A 10 2.05 -3.21 -1.84
N PHE A 11 2.57 -4.21 -1.13
CA PHE A 11 1.98 -4.69 0.14
C PHE A 11 1.92 -3.58 1.18
N HIS A 12 3.00 -2.82 1.37
CA HIS A 12 3.03 -1.70 2.32
C HIS A 12 2.09 -0.56 1.93
N ILE A 13 2.07 -0.16 0.64
CA ILE A 13 1.17 0.89 0.14
C ILE A 13 -0.29 0.50 0.41
N LEU A 14 -0.70 -0.69 -0.02
CA LEU A 14 -2.09 -1.13 0.07
C LEU A 14 -2.53 -1.40 1.51
N THR A 15 -1.65 -1.96 2.35
CA THR A 15 -1.97 -2.20 3.76
C THR A 15 -2.15 -0.88 4.52
N LEU A 16 -1.29 0.12 4.27
CA LEU A 16 -1.45 1.43 4.92
C LEU A 16 -2.69 2.18 4.45
N LEU A 17 -3.13 1.98 3.20
CA LEU A 17 -4.40 2.52 2.70
C LEU A 17 -5.62 1.80 3.28
N SER A 18 -5.49 0.54 3.68
CA SER A 18 -6.57 -0.25 4.28
C SER A 18 -6.62 -0.18 5.81
N LEU A 19 -5.79 0.66 6.45
CA LEU A 19 -5.76 0.76 7.91
C LEU A 19 -7.00 1.49 8.44
N ALA A 20 -8.03 0.73 8.82
CA ALA A 20 -9.17 1.27 9.55
C ALA A 20 -8.76 1.67 10.98
N ASP A 21 -8.85 2.96 11.33
CA ASP A 21 -8.49 3.51 12.66
C ASP A 21 -7.11 3.08 13.22
N GLY A 22 -6.18 2.65 12.35
CA GLY A 22 -4.86 2.15 12.71
C GLY A 22 -4.77 0.64 12.99
N GLU A 23 -5.82 -0.14 12.71
CA GLU A 23 -5.82 -1.61 12.81
C GLU A 23 -5.64 -2.29 11.45
N ILE A 24 -4.82 -3.36 11.42
CA ILE A 24 -4.67 -4.22 10.23
C ILE A 24 -5.65 -5.39 10.33
N HIS A 25 -6.64 -5.46 9.44
CA HIS A 25 -7.55 -6.60 9.40
C HIS A 25 -7.01 -7.76 8.54
N THR A 26 -7.17 -8.99 9.06
CA THR A 26 -6.68 -10.20 8.37
C THR A 26 -7.41 -10.46 7.04
N ALA A 27 -8.70 -10.13 6.94
CA ALA A 27 -9.46 -10.32 5.72
C ALA A 27 -8.94 -9.45 4.57
N GLU A 28 -8.72 -8.16 4.83
CA GLU A 28 -8.14 -7.21 3.87
C GLU A 28 -6.72 -7.60 3.46
N THR A 29 -5.91 -8.00 4.45
CA THR A 29 -4.54 -8.47 4.20
C THR A 29 -4.53 -9.64 3.20
N ASN A 30 -5.45 -10.59 3.33
CA ASN A 30 -5.54 -11.72 2.40
C ASN A 30 -5.93 -11.28 0.98
N VAL A 31 -6.89 -10.35 0.85
CA VAL A 31 -7.32 -9.80 -0.43
C VAL A 31 -6.18 -9.04 -1.12
N ILE A 32 -5.43 -8.24 -0.36
CA ILE A 32 -4.22 -7.55 -0.84
C ILE A 32 -3.18 -8.57 -1.34
N LEU A 33 -2.93 -9.64 -0.58
CA LEU A 33 -1.93 -10.65 -0.97
C LEU A 33 -2.34 -11.44 -2.21
N GLU A 34 -3.61 -11.81 -2.33
CA GLU A 34 -4.14 -12.47 -3.52
C GLU A 34 -3.92 -11.60 -4.76
N PHE A 35 -4.33 -10.34 -4.69
CA PHE A 35 -4.11 -9.37 -5.76
C PHE A 35 -2.63 -9.22 -6.13
N LEU A 36 -1.74 -9.10 -5.14
CA LEU A 36 -0.31 -8.93 -5.41
C LEU A 36 0.31 -10.17 -6.04
N ASN A 37 -0.07 -11.37 -5.61
CA ASN A 37 0.43 -12.63 -6.19
C ASN A 37 -0.04 -12.83 -7.65
N ASP A 38 -1.19 -12.28 -8.01
CA ASP A 38 -1.71 -12.37 -9.38
C ASP A 38 -1.02 -11.40 -10.35
N HIS A 39 -0.48 -10.28 -9.84
CA HIS A 39 0.06 -9.19 -10.68
C HIS A 39 1.58 -9.05 -10.59
N PHE A 40 2.21 -9.53 -9.51
CA PHE A 40 3.65 -9.40 -9.27
C PHE A 40 4.27 -10.75 -8.93
N ASN A 41 5.48 -10.98 -9.44
CA ASN A 41 6.19 -12.27 -9.27
C ASN A 41 7.32 -12.22 -8.24
N ASP A 42 7.49 -11.10 -7.51
CA ASP A 42 8.54 -10.98 -6.51
C ASP A 42 8.15 -11.72 -5.22
N ASN A 43 9.11 -12.40 -4.61
CA ASN A 43 8.89 -13.09 -3.33
C ASN A 43 8.73 -12.08 -2.20
N ILE A 44 7.76 -12.32 -1.31
CA ILE A 44 7.55 -11.53 -0.10
C ILE A 44 7.77 -12.39 1.16
N ASP A 45 8.54 -11.87 2.10
CA ASP A 45 8.58 -12.42 3.46
C ASP A 45 7.46 -11.79 4.28
N LEU A 46 6.27 -12.37 4.16
CA LEU A 46 5.05 -11.79 4.72
C LEU A 46 5.12 -11.61 6.25
N ILE A 47 5.75 -12.55 6.95
CA ILE A 47 5.88 -12.48 8.42
C ILE A 47 6.75 -11.27 8.79
N LYS A 48 7.86 -11.07 8.07
CA LYS A 48 8.75 -9.92 8.26
C LYS A 48 8.03 -8.59 8.00
N GLU A 49 7.30 -8.48 6.89
CA GLU A 49 6.63 -7.22 6.51
C GLU A 49 5.45 -6.89 7.43
N GLN A 50 4.64 -7.87 7.82
CA GLN A 50 3.58 -7.64 8.81
C GLN A 50 4.16 -7.24 10.18
N ALA A 51 5.25 -7.88 10.61
CA ALA A 51 5.91 -7.53 11.85
C ALA A 51 6.47 -6.10 11.81
N PHE A 52 7.01 -5.67 10.66
CA PHE A 52 7.46 -4.31 10.46
C PHE A 52 6.31 -3.31 10.58
N LEU A 53 5.22 -3.48 9.83
CA LEU A 53 4.08 -2.55 9.85
C LEU A 53 3.43 -2.46 11.23
N ARG A 54 3.33 -3.58 11.97
CA ARG A 54 2.79 -3.59 13.34
C ARG A 54 3.70 -2.89 14.36
N ALA A 55 4.99 -2.81 14.09
CA ALA A 55 5.97 -2.17 14.97
C ALA A 55 6.20 -0.70 14.60
N LEU A 56 5.70 -0.26 13.44
CA LEU A 56 5.86 1.10 12.95
C LEU A 56 5.00 2.05 13.82
N PRO A 57 5.58 3.15 14.36
CA PRO A 57 4.80 4.15 15.08
C PRO A 57 3.78 4.84 14.16
N HIS A 58 2.59 5.15 14.68
CA HIS A 58 1.52 5.78 13.88
C HIS A 58 1.97 7.12 13.28
N GLU A 59 2.79 7.89 14.00
CA GLU A 59 3.38 9.14 13.52
C GLU A 59 4.33 8.96 12.31
N GLU A 60 4.85 7.74 12.10
CA GLU A 60 5.73 7.41 10.98
C GLU A 60 4.98 6.81 9.77
N TYR A 61 3.69 6.49 9.89
CA TYR A 61 2.91 5.85 8.82
C TYR A 61 2.92 6.66 7.53
N GLU A 62 2.68 7.96 7.62
CA GLU A 62 2.65 8.84 6.46
C GLU A 62 4.04 8.95 5.80
N THR A 63 5.11 9.07 6.59
CA THR A 63 6.47 9.13 6.05
C THR A 63 6.84 7.82 5.37
N HIS A 64 6.58 6.68 6.00
CA HIS A 64 6.84 5.36 5.42
C HIS A 64 6.01 5.13 4.15
N PHE A 65 4.75 5.57 4.15
CA PHE A 65 3.90 5.53 2.97
C PHE A 65 4.54 6.28 1.80
N MET A 66 4.93 7.54 2.01
CA MET A 66 5.54 8.35 0.95
C MET A 66 6.87 7.77 0.46
N GLU A 67 7.75 7.33 1.36
CA GLU A 67 9.01 6.68 0.96
C GLU A 67 8.76 5.42 0.12
N THR A 68 7.70 4.66 0.45
CA THR A 68 7.32 3.45 -0.27
C THR A 68 6.70 3.76 -1.63
N VAL A 69 5.85 4.78 -1.72
CA VAL A 69 5.22 5.25 -2.96
C VAL A 69 6.27 5.76 -3.94
N GLU A 70 7.21 6.59 -3.48
CA GLU A 70 8.34 7.08 -4.27
C GLU A 70 9.23 5.92 -4.72
N HIS A 71 9.55 5.00 -3.81
CA HIS A 71 10.37 3.83 -4.15
C HIS A 71 9.68 2.95 -5.20
N PHE A 72 8.40 2.63 -5.03
CA PHE A 72 7.63 1.85 -5.99
C PHE A 72 7.66 2.50 -7.38
N TYR A 73 7.53 3.84 -7.46
CA TYR A 73 7.66 4.58 -8.72
C TYR A 73 9.00 4.31 -9.42
N THR A 74 10.09 4.21 -8.68
CA THR A 74 11.43 3.96 -9.26
C THR A 74 11.64 2.52 -9.75
N VAL A 75 10.84 1.56 -9.29
CA VAL A 75 11.03 0.13 -9.59
C VAL A 75 9.89 -0.49 -10.41
N SER A 76 8.85 0.28 -10.73
CA SER A 76 7.65 -0.18 -11.44
C SER A 76 7.47 0.47 -12.81
N THR A 77 6.68 -0.17 -13.67
CA THR A 77 6.17 0.45 -14.90
C THR A 77 4.92 1.30 -14.61
N GLU A 78 4.54 2.14 -15.57
CA GLU A 78 3.30 2.91 -15.51
C GLU A 78 2.06 2.01 -15.40
N ASP A 79 2.00 0.92 -16.19
CA ASP A 79 0.92 -0.07 -16.13
C ASP A 79 0.81 -0.72 -14.74
N GLU A 80 1.95 -1.02 -14.10
CA GLU A 80 2.00 -1.56 -12.75
C GLU A 80 1.49 -0.56 -11.71
N ARG A 81 1.83 0.73 -11.85
CA ARG A 81 1.28 1.79 -11.00
C ARG A 81 -0.22 1.93 -11.17
N HIS A 82 -0.73 1.96 -12.41
CA HIS A 82 -2.18 1.96 -12.66
C HIS A 82 -2.88 0.74 -12.07
N THR A 83 -2.23 -0.42 -12.10
CA THR A 83 -2.74 -1.66 -11.51
C THR A 83 -2.89 -1.51 -9.98
N ILE A 84 -1.86 -0.99 -9.28
CA ILE A 84 -1.95 -0.67 -7.85
C ILE A 84 -3.03 0.36 -7.57
N THR A 85 -3.06 1.47 -8.30
CA THR A 85 -4.00 2.57 -8.03
C THR A 85 -5.46 2.15 -8.20
N ARG A 86 -5.78 1.34 -9.22
CA ARG A 86 -7.14 0.81 -9.40
C ARG A 86 -7.56 -0.06 -8.23
N PHE A 87 -6.68 -0.97 -7.81
CA PHE A 87 -6.98 -1.83 -6.67
C PHE A 87 -7.06 -1.04 -5.35
N ALA A 88 -6.19 -0.05 -5.15
CA ALA A 88 -6.25 0.85 -4.00
C ALA A 88 -7.60 1.57 -3.88
N MET A 89 -8.17 2.01 -5.01
CA MET A 89 -9.52 2.56 -5.05
C MET A 89 -10.57 1.53 -4.65
N ASP A 90 -10.47 0.28 -5.11
CA ASP A 90 -11.42 -0.77 -4.74
C ASP A 90 -11.34 -1.11 -3.25
N VAL A 91 -10.14 -1.15 -2.66
CA VAL A 91 -9.92 -1.35 -1.22
C VAL A 91 -10.54 -0.21 -0.41
N VAL A 92 -10.29 1.04 -0.81
CA VAL A 92 -10.74 2.21 -0.06
C VAL A 92 -12.23 2.50 -0.27
N MET A 93 -12.79 2.22 -1.45
CA MET A 93 -14.24 2.33 -1.68
C MET A 93 -15.05 1.19 -1.03
N ALA A 94 -14.41 0.08 -0.66
CA ALA A 94 -15.08 -0.99 0.08
C ALA A 94 -15.43 -0.57 1.52
N ASP A 95 -14.75 0.45 2.07
CA ASP A 95 -15.15 1.10 3.31
C ASP A 95 -16.16 2.22 3.01
N GLU A 96 -17.44 2.00 3.40
CA GLU A 96 -18.50 3.00 3.25
C GLU A 96 -18.23 4.30 4.06
N SER A 97 -17.21 4.30 4.92
CA SER A 97 -16.83 5.39 5.82
C SER A 97 -15.36 5.81 5.69
N LEU A 98 -14.87 5.95 4.46
CA LEU A 98 -13.53 6.47 4.15
C LEU A 98 -13.11 7.62 5.09
N GLY A 99 -12.15 7.33 5.96
CA GLY A 99 -11.65 8.23 6.97
C GLY A 99 -10.86 9.38 6.36
N LYS A 100 -10.81 10.54 7.05
CA LYS A 100 -10.01 11.69 6.56
C LYS A 100 -8.53 11.35 6.29
N HIS A 101 -7.99 10.36 7.02
CA HIS A 101 -6.62 9.92 6.88
C HIS A 101 -6.38 9.16 5.56
N GLU A 102 -7.22 8.17 5.25
CA GLU A 102 -7.17 7.38 4.02
C GLU A 102 -7.31 8.28 2.78
N ASN A 103 -8.24 9.24 2.82
CA ASN A 103 -8.40 10.22 1.75
C ASN A 103 -7.10 11.00 1.50
N THR A 104 -6.39 11.36 2.57
CA THR A 104 -5.13 12.11 2.49
C THR A 104 -4.02 11.26 1.84
N LEU A 105 -3.92 9.98 2.21
CA LEU A 105 -2.93 9.07 1.63
C LEU A 105 -3.23 8.77 0.16
N ILE A 106 -4.51 8.57 -0.20
CA ILE A 106 -4.94 8.44 -1.58
C ILE A 106 -4.53 9.67 -2.40
N THR A 107 -4.87 10.88 -1.95
CA THR A 107 -4.50 12.10 -2.70
C THR A 107 -2.99 12.18 -2.92
N LYS A 108 -2.19 11.87 -1.91
CA LYS A 108 -0.72 11.85 -2.03
C LYS A 108 -0.21 10.79 -3.00
N LEU A 109 -0.85 9.62 -3.07
CA LEU A 109 -0.51 8.58 -4.05
C LEU A 109 -0.72 9.10 -5.48
N TYR A 110 -1.88 9.70 -5.73
CA TYR A 110 -2.24 10.26 -7.04
C TYR A 110 -1.27 11.39 -7.43
N ASP A 111 -1.01 12.33 -6.52
CA ASP A 111 -0.09 13.44 -6.72
C ASP A 111 1.34 12.94 -7.02
N CYS A 112 1.82 11.91 -6.31
CA CYS A 112 3.19 11.41 -6.48
C CYS A 112 3.39 10.67 -7.80
N TRP A 113 2.36 10.03 -8.33
CA TRP A 113 2.45 9.23 -9.55
C TRP A 113 1.94 9.96 -10.79
N ASP A 114 1.61 11.25 -10.66
CA ASP A 114 1.01 12.11 -11.71
C ASP A 114 -0.20 11.43 -12.38
N ILE A 115 -1.07 10.83 -11.56
CA ILE A 115 -2.28 10.14 -12.04
C ILE A 115 -3.43 11.15 -11.99
N GLU A 116 -3.98 11.51 -13.16
CA GLU A 116 -5.18 12.35 -13.33
C GLU A 116 -6.50 11.56 -13.25
#